data_AF-A0A6F9JLN3-F1
#
_entry.id   AF-A0A6F9JLN3-F1
#
_cell.length_a   1.000
_cell.length_b   1.000
_cell.length_c   1.000
_cell.angle_alpha   90.00
_cell.angle_beta   90.00
_cell.angle_gamma   90.00
#
_symmetry.space_group_name_H-M   'P 1'
#
loop_
_entity.id
_entity.type
_entity.pdbx_description
1 polymer ?
#
loop_
_entity_poly.entity_id
_entity_poly.type
_entity_poly.pdbx_seq_one_letter_code
_entity_poly.pdbx_strand_id
1 'polypeptide(L)'
;MKVLIIENEIYLAQSISIKLSDAGYSCEIINSFDEYNGEKYYDIILLSTNTNNFLKAVGQFKHSIIILLISYISTDTVSNPLKLGASDYIQKPFMIEELIRKIKHYQDFRKLSILNKAYQSYIKSRLETIKIPEYNYKKLKLPLILKSNKQSSADAFVFNYANECDITLSFIDLTSTNSVEKVMKLPTENNLLFLSNFQALKAAEKEKLLDFIQNKNVILHT
;
A
#
# COMPACT_ATOMS: atom_id res chain seq x y z
N MET A 1 10.36 -2.63 -17.60
CA MET A 1 10.26 -1.30 -16.94
C MET A 1 11.47 -0.48 -17.31
N LYS A 2 11.31 0.83 -17.49
CA LYS A 2 12.38 1.75 -17.88
C LYS A 2 13.10 2.28 -16.64
N VAL A 3 14.42 2.16 -16.61
CA VAL A 3 15.29 2.59 -15.51
C VAL A 3 16.24 3.66 -16.03
N LEU A 4 16.28 4.80 -15.37
CA LEU A 4 17.33 5.80 -15.57
C LEU A 4 18.38 5.65 -14.47
N ILE A 5 19.64 5.50 -14.85
CA ILE A 5 20.79 5.43 -13.94
C ILE A 5 21.55 6.74 -14.08
N ILE A 6 21.55 7.57 -13.04
CA ILE A 6 22.28 8.83 -12.95
C ILE A 6 23.47 8.60 -12.02
N GLU A 7 24.61 8.24 -12.58
CA GLU A 7 25.79 7.80 -11.85
C GLU A 7 27.07 8.19 -12.60
N ASN A 8 27.98 8.89 -11.94
CA ASN A 8 29.24 9.35 -12.53
C ASN A 8 30.34 8.27 -12.50
N GLU A 9 30.17 7.22 -11.70
CA GLU A 9 31.05 6.04 -11.69
C GLU A 9 30.66 5.06 -12.82
N ILE A 10 31.25 5.20 -14.00
CA ILE A 10 30.90 4.47 -15.22
C ILE A 10 30.85 2.94 -15.01
N TYR A 11 31.86 2.36 -14.34
CA TYR A 11 31.91 0.91 -14.10
C TYR A 11 30.77 0.42 -13.21
N LEU A 12 30.39 1.20 -12.19
CA LEU A 12 29.27 0.89 -11.32
C LEU A 12 27.95 0.98 -12.10
N ALA A 13 27.76 2.06 -12.87
CA ALA A 13 26.58 2.27 -13.70
C ALA A 13 26.39 1.13 -14.71
N GLN A 14 27.46 0.71 -15.38
CA GLN A 14 27.46 -0.42 -16.31
C GLN A 14 27.14 -1.74 -15.60
N SER A 15 27.74 -1.99 -14.44
CA SER A 15 27.49 -3.22 -13.66
C SER A 15 26.03 -3.33 -13.21
N ILE A 16 25.44 -2.22 -12.74
CA ILE A 16 24.02 -2.11 -12.42
C ILE A 16 23.17 -2.39 -13.67
N SER A 17 23.49 -1.72 -14.78
CA SER A 17 22.74 -1.82 -16.04
C SER A 17 22.70 -3.24 -16.60
N ILE A 18 23.83 -3.95 -16.60
CA ILE A 18 23.92 -5.36 -17.05
C ILE A 18 23.00 -6.24 -16.20
N LYS A 19 23.13 -6.18 -14.88
CA LYS A 19 22.34 -7.00 -13.96
C LYS A 19 20.84 -6.70 -14.01
N LEU A 20 20.48 -5.43 -14.21
CA LEU A 20 19.08 -5.05 -14.42
C LEU A 20 18.57 -5.50 -15.78
N SER A 21 19.39 -5.42 -16.83
CA SER A 21 19.01 -5.91 -18.17
C SER A 21 18.75 -7.43 -18.14
N ASP A 22 19.59 -8.21 -17.45
CA ASP A 22 19.37 -9.65 -17.22
C ASP A 22 18.04 -9.94 -16.50
N ALA A 23 17.59 -9.01 -15.66
CA ALA A 23 16.32 -9.09 -14.94
C ALA A 23 15.13 -8.51 -15.73
N GLY A 24 15.31 -8.14 -17.01
CA GLY A 24 14.26 -7.66 -17.92
C GLY A 24 13.96 -6.16 -17.85
N TYR A 25 14.88 -5.35 -17.30
CA TYR A 25 14.77 -3.90 -17.26
C TYR A 25 15.41 -3.26 -18.49
N SER A 26 14.86 -2.13 -18.93
CA SER A 26 15.47 -1.30 -19.98
C SER A 26 16.20 -0.14 -19.32
N CYS A 27 17.52 -0.16 -19.35
CA CYS A 27 18.34 0.83 -18.66
C CYS A 27 18.87 1.91 -19.61
N GLU A 28 18.83 3.16 -19.16
CA GLU A 28 19.53 4.31 -19.76
C GLU A 28 20.48 4.87 -18.71
N ILE A 29 21.71 5.22 -19.10
CA ILE A 29 22.74 5.75 -18.21
C ILE A 29 23.05 7.18 -18.63
N ILE A 30 23.10 8.09 -17.64
CA ILE A 30 23.63 9.45 -17.78
C ILE A 30 24.57 9.74 -16.60
N ASN A 31 25.57 10.61 -16.78
CA ASN A 31 26.56 10.85 -15.71
C ASN A 31 26.08 11.88 -14.67
N SER A 32 25.17 12.77 -15.07
CA SER A 32 24.58 13.78 -14.19
C SER A 32 23.19 14.15 -14.69
N PHE A 33 22.41 14.83 -13.85
CA PHE A 33 21.10 15.32 -14.25
C PHE A 33 21.17 16.38 -15.36
N ASP A 34 22.32 17.02 -15.56
CA ASP A 34 22.49 18.06 -16.58
C ASP A 34 22.44 17.49 -18.01
N GLU A 35 22.69 16.18 -18.18
CA GLU A 35 22.56 15.47 -19.46
C GLU A 35 21.11 15.11 -19.79
N TYR A 36 20.17 15.28 -18.85
CA TYR A 36 18.77 14.90 -19.04
C TYR A 36 18.03 15.91 -19.93
N ASN A 37 17.46 15.41 -21.04
CA ASN A 37 16.79 16.24 -22.06
C ASN A 37 15.26 16.36 -21.91
N GLY A 38 14.65 15.80 -20.85
CA GLY A 38 13.26 16.10 -20.51
C GLY A 38 12.17 15.23 -21.16
N GLU A 39 12.49 14.40 -22.16
CA GLU A 39 11.45 13.83 -23.05
C GLU A 39 11.00 12.40 -22.70
N LYS A 40 11.65 11.76 -21.72
CA LYS A 40 11.46 10.32 -21.46
C LYS A 40 10.86 10.06 -20.08
N TYR A 41 9.85 9.18 -20.05
CA TYR A 41 9.31 8.62 -18.82
C TYR A 41 10.15 7.42 -18.34
N TYR A 42 10.44 7.40 -17.04
CA TYR A 42 11.11 6.29 -16.36
C TYR A 42 10.31 5.83 -15.15
N ASP A 43 10.20 4.51 -14.99
CA ASP A 43 9.54 3.91 -13.84
C ASP A 43 10.41 4.03 -12.58
N ILE A 44 11.73 3.88 -12.76
CA ILE A 44 12.73 3.81 -11.69
C ILE A 44 13.89 4.75 -12.03
N ILE A 45 14.36 5.48 -11.03
CA ILE A 45 15.57 6.30 -11.08
C ILE A 45 16.56 5.77 -10.04
N LEU A 46 17.75 5.43 -10.48
CA LEU A 46 18.89 5.16 -9.62
C LEU A 46 19.78 6.38 -9.64
N LEU A 47 19.93 7.05 -8.50
CA LEU A 47 20.49 8.40 -8.46
C LEU A 47 21.64 8.49 -7.46
N SER A 48 22.85 8.66 -7.97
CA SER A 48 24.03 8.92 -7.15
C SER A 48 23.99 10.32 -6.57
N THR A 49 24.16 10.43 -5.24
CA THR A 49 24.19 11.73 -4.56
C THR A 49 25.47 12.52 -4.82
N ASN A 50 26.49 11.88 -5.42
CA ASN A 50 27.73 12.54 -5.81
C ASN A 50 27.61 13.26 -7.16
N THR A 51 26.47 13.13 -7.84
CA THR A 51 26.23 13.80 -9.13
C THR A 51 25.75 15.23 -8.94
N ASN A 52 26.13 16.11 -9.87
CA ASN A 52 25.65 17.48 -9.87
C ASN A 52 24.13 17.53 -10.04
N ASN A 53 23.50 18.50 -9.37
CA ASN A 53 22.06 18.76 -9.45
C ASN A 53 21.16 17.57 -9.07
N PHE A 54 21.64 16.58 -8.30
CA PHE A 54 20.85 15.39 -7.93
C PHE A 54 19.52 15.76 -7.23
N LEU A 55 19.49 16.78 -6.36
CA LEU A 55 18.25 17.24 -5.71
C LEU A 55 17.19 17.72 -6.72
N LYS A 56 17.61 18.35 -7.82
CA LYS A 56 16.70 18.73 -8.91
C LYS A 56 16.15 17.48 -9.60
N ALA A 57 16.97 16.46 -9.81
CA ALA A 57 16.53 15.17 -10.34
C ALA A 57 15.47 14.52 -9.45
N VAL A 58 15.66 14.55 -8.11
CA VAL A 58 14.65 14.03 -7.16
C VAL A 58 13.30 14.73 -7.36
N GLY A 59 13.30 16.06 -7.45
CA GLY A 59 12.07 16.83 -7.69
C GLY A 59 11.43 16.54 -9.04
N GLN A 60 12.23 16.45 -10.10
CA GLN A 60 11.79 16.15 -11.47
C GLN A 60 11.11 14.78 -11.57
N PHE A 61 11.67 13.78 -10.90
CA PHE A 61 11.21 12.39 -10.97
C PHE A 61 10.43 11.94 -9.73
N LYS A 62 9.85 12.85 -8.94
CA LYS A 62 9.11 12.53 -7.69
C LYS A 62 7.97 11.52 -7.84
N HIS A 63 7.53 11.28 -9.08
CA HIS A 63 6.50 10.29 -9.40
C HIS A 63 7.06 8.94 -9.89
N SER A 64 8.37 8.79 -9.99
CA SER A 64 9.08 7.53 -10.24
C SER A 64 9.50 6.90 -8.91
N ILE A 65 9.92 5.63 -8.94
CA ILE A 65 10.61 5.03 -7.79
C ILE A 65 12.05 5.55 -7.82
N ILE A 66 12.46 6.32 -6.82
CA ILE A 66 13.83 6.87 -6.75
C ILE A 66 14.59 6.16 -5.65
N ILE A 67 15.67 5.48 -6.00
CA ILE A 67 16.62 4.90 -5.04
C ILE A 67 17.93 5.68 -5.14
N LEU A 68 18.32 6.29 -4.03
CA LEU A 68 19.56 7.06 -3.93
C LEU A 68 20.74 6.13 -3.73
N LEU A 69 21.82 6.33 -4.48
CA LEU A 69 23.10 5.67 -4.28
C LEU A 69 24.00 6.64 -3.50
N ILE A 70 24.17 6.41 -2.20
CA ILE A 70 24.85 7.36 -1.30
C ILE A 70 26.23 6.86 -0.91
N SER A 71 27.20 7.76 -0.73
CA SER A 71 28.52 7.39 -0.16
C SER A 71 28.54 7.47 1.37
N TYR A 72 27.74 8.36 1.96
CA TYR A 72 27.66 8.55 3.40
C TYR A 72 26.24 8.99 3.79
N ILE A 73 25.88 8.77 5.04
CA ILE A 73 24.58 9.17 5.58
C ILE A 73 24.69 10.58 6.17
N SER A 74 23.88 11.50 5.66
CA SER A 74 23.70 12.83 6.23
C SER A 74 22.28 13.35 5.97
N THR A 75 21.94 14.47 6.61
CA THR A 75 20.67 15.17 6.34
C THR A 75 20.53 15.55 4.87
N ASP A 76 21.62 15.99 4.24
CA ASP A 76 21.61 16.49 2.86
C ASP A 76 21.56 15.37 1.81
N THR A 77 22.13 14.20 2.13
CA THR A 77 22.17 13.04 1.22
C THR A 77 21.00 12.09 1.40
N VAL A 78 20.34 12.09 2.57
CA VAL A 78 19.25 11.15 2.89
C VAL A 78 17.98 11.87 3.30
N SER A 79 17.98 12.58 4.42
CA SER A 79 16.74 13.11 5.02
C SER A 79 16.03 14.13 4.11
N ASN A 80 16.76 15.04 3.51
CA ASN A 80 16.22 16.07 2.62
C ASN A 80 15.71 15.45 1.30
N PRO A 81 16.48 14.61 0.58
CA PRO A 81 15.98 13.88 -0.60
C PRO A 81 14.72 13.04 -0.36
N LEU A 82 14.65 12.31 0.77
CA LEU A 82 13.46 11.51 1.11
C LEU A 82 12.21 12.39 1.27
N LYS A 83 12.34 13.55 1.95
CA LYS A 83 11.25 14.54 2.04
C LYS A 83 10.85 15.12 0.70
N LEU A 84 11.78 15.23 -0.25
CA LEU A 84 11.54 15.75 -1.60
C LEU A 84 10.89 14.74 -2.54
N GLY A 85 10.81 13.46 -2.17
CA GLY A 85 10.14 12.41 -2.96
C GLY A 85 11.02 11.23 -3.32
N ALA A 86 12.26 11.13 -2.81
CA ALA A 86 13.02 9.90 -2.94
C ALA A 86 12.33 8.74 -2.20
N SER A 87 12.34 7.55 -2.79
CA SER A 87 11.65 6.37 -2.22
C SER A 87 12.49 5.68 -1.16
N ASP A 88 13.79 5.53 -1.40
CA ASP A 88 14.75 4.87 -0.51
C ASP A 88 16.19 5.31 -0.85
N TYR A 89 17.15 4.79 -0.10
CA TYR A 89 18.57 4.86 -0.40
C TYR A 89 19.28 3.52 -0.20
N ILE A 90 20.48 3.42 -0.76
CA ILE A 90 21.43 2.34 -0.53
C ILE A 90 22.85 2.92 -0.43
N GLN A 91 23.61 2.51 0.59
CA GLN A 91 24.94 3.04 0.86
C GLN A 91 26.02 2.24 0.12
N LYS A 92 26.94 2.95 -0.55
CA LYS A 92 28.13 2.38 -1.19
C LYS A 92 29.20 2.01 -0.14
N PRO A 93 29.92 0.88 -0.29
CA PRO A 93 29.72 -0.16 -1.30
C PRO A 93 28.52 -1.06 -0.96
N PHE A 94 27.79 -1.53 -1.97
CA PHE A 94 26.64 -2.41 -1.83
C PHE A 94 26.67 -3.57 -2.83
N MET A 95 25.87 -4.60 -2.56
CA MET A 95 25.64 -5.70 -3.50
C MET A 95 24.51 -5.33 -4.46
N ILE A 96 24.67 -5.60 -5.77
CA ILE A 96 23.65 -5.29 -6.77
C ILE A 96 22.34 -6.05 -6.50
N GLU A 97 22.43 -7.24 -5.91
CA GLU A 97 21.28 -8.04 -5.48
C GLU A 97 20.44 -7.31 -4.44
N GLU A 98 21.07 -6.57 -3.52
CA GLU A 98 20.35 -5.75 -2.53
C GLU A 98 19.58 -4.62 -3.20
N LEU A 99 20.23 -3.92 -4.13
CA LEU A 99 19.61 -2.88 -4.95
C LEU A 99 18.40 -3.43 -5.71
N ILE A 100 18.53 -4.57 -6.39
CA ILE A 100 17.42 -5.23 -7.10
C ILE A 100 16.28 -5.58 -6.14
N ARG A 101 16.60 -6.06 -4.93
CA ARG A 101 15.60 -6.40 -3.92
C ARG A 101 14.80 -5.17 -3.46
N LYS A 102 15.47 -4.02 -3.27
CA LYS A 102 14.81 -2.73 -3.00
C LYS A 102 13.94 -2.29 -4.17
N ILE A 103 14.45 -2.35 -5.41
CA ILE A 103 13.67 -2.03 -6.62
C ILE A 103 12.37 -2.84 -6.65
N LYS A 104 12.46 -4.16 -6.51
CA LYS A 104 11.30 -5.06 -6.50
C LYS A 104 10.30 -4.72 -5.41
N HIS A 105 10.78 -4.46 -4.18
CA HIS A 105 9.92 -4.08 -3.06
C HIS A 105 9.07 -2.84 -3.37
N TYR A 106 9.69 -1.77 -3.90
CA TYR A 106 8.96 -0.54 -4.22
C TYR A 106 8.06 -0.68 -5.46
N GLN A 107 8.43 -1.53 -6.42
CA GLN A 107 7.54 -1.86 -7.54
C GLN A 107 6.28 -2.58 -7.06
N ASP A 108 6.44 -3.61 -6.23
CA ASP A 108 5.33 -4.37 -5.68
C ASP A 108 4.44 -3.49 -4.80
N PHE A 109 5.04 -2.67 -3.93
CA PHE A 109 4.31 -1.69 -3.14
C PHE A 109 3.52 -0.71 -4.01
N ARG A 110 4.13 -0.14 -5.05
CA ARG A 110 3.46 0.78 -5.97
C ARG A 110 2.30 0.10 -6.71
N LYS A 111 2.51 -1.12 -7.20
CA LYS A 111 1.48 -1.93 -7.85
C LYS A 111 0.29 -2.17 -6.92
N LEU A 112 0.56 -2.60 -5.68
CA LEU A 112 -0.47 -2.83 -4.67
C LEU A 112 -1.22 -1.54 -4.31
N SER A 113 -0.50 -0.42 -4.16
CA SER A 113 -1.08 0.89 -3.85
C SER A 113 -2.01 1.39 -4.95
N ILE A 114 -1.59 1.31 -6.22
CA ILE A 114 -2.44 1.67 -7.38
C ILE A 114 -3.69 0.79 -7.44
N LEU A 115 -3.52 -0.52 -7.29
CA LEU A 115 -4.63 -1.47 -7.32
C LEU A 115 -5.63 -1.22 -6.20
N ASN A 116 -5.14 -1.02 -4.97
CA ASN A 116 -5.98 -0.71 -3.82
C ASN A 116 -6.75 0.60 -4.01
N LYS A 117 -6.09 1.65 -4.50
CA LYS A 117 -6.74 2.94 -4.78
C LYS A 117 -7.83 2.79 -5.85
N ALA A 118 -7.61 1.95 -6.87
CA ALA A 118 -8.61 1.65 -7.88
C ALA A 118 -9.83 0.92 -7.27
N TYR A 119 -9.62 -0.11 -6.44
CA TYR A 119 -10.69 -0.82 -5.74
C TYR A 119 -11.45 0.09 -4.77
N GLN A 120 -10.76 0.90 -3.98
CA GLN A 120 -11.38 1.88 -3.09
C GLN A 120 -12.24 2.87 -3.87
N SER A 121 -11.73 3.42 -4.97
CA SER A 121 -12.49 4.35 -5.82
C SER A 121 -13.73 3.70 -6.42
N TYR A 122 -13.60 2.45 -6.89
CA TYR A 122 -14.72 1.69 -7.44
C TYR A 122 -15.79 1.42 -6.37
N ILE A 123 -15.40 0.91 -5.20
CA ILE A 123 -16.32 0.63 -4.08
C ILE A 123 -17.02 1.91 -3.63
N LYS A 124 -16.26 3.00 -3.42
CA LYS A 124 -16.80 4.30 -3.03
C LYS A 124 -17.88 4.79 -3.99
N SER A 125 -17.62 4.71 -5.31
CA SER A 125 -18.58 5.12 -6.33
C SER A 125 -19.90 4.32 -6.28
N ARG A 126 -19.84 3.05 -5.88
CA ARG A 126 -21.05 2.21 -5.71
C ARG A 126 -21.81 2.59 -4.45
N LEU A 127 -21.10 2.81 -3.35
CA LEU A 127 -21.70 3.07 -2.05
C LEU A 127 -22.27 4.49 -1.91
N GLU A 128 -21.73 5.48 -2.61
CA GLU A 128 -22.23 6.88 -2.59
C GLU A 128 -23.70 7.02 -3.01
N THR A 129 -24.21 6.10 -3.83
CA THR A 129 -25.61 6.09 -4.27
C THR A 129 -26.58 5.62 -3.18
N ILE A 130 -26.06 5.04 -2.10
CA ILE A 130 -26.85 4.41 -1.03
C ILE A 130 -27.10 5.44 0.07
N LYS A 131 -28.37 5.76 0.28
CA LYS A 131 -28.77 6.66 1.37
C LYS A 131 -28.87 5.89 2.68
N ILE A 132 -28.00 6.22 3.63
CA ILE A 132 -28.06 5.76 5.02
C ILE A 132 -28.14 6.99 5.96
N PRO A 133 -28.65 6.84 7.19
CA PRO A 133 -28.60 7.92 8.19
C PRO A 133 -27.15 8.34 8.47
N GLU A 134 -26.97 9.59 8.90
CA GLU A 134 -25.67 10.03 9.39
C GLU A 134 -25.43 9.46 10.80
N TYR A 135 -24.21 8.97 11.03
CA TYR A 135 -23.79 8.42 12.31
C TYR A 135 -22.52 9.10 12.78
N ASN A 136 -22.37 9.28 14.08
CA ASN A 136 -21.09 9.62 14.68
C ASN A 136 -20.32 8.34 14.97
N TYR A 137 -19.58 7.83 13.96
CA TYR A 137 -18.98 6.50 14.02
C TYR A 137 -17.97 6.36 15.18
N LYS A 138 -17.22 7.43 15.49
CA LYS A 138 -16.25 7.45 16.60
C LYS A 138 -16.86 7.29 17.99
N LYS A 139 -18.16 7.55 18.14
CA LYS A 139 -18.87 7.37 19.43
C LYS A 139 -19.50 5.99 19.60
N LEU A 140 -19.56 5.19 18.54
CA LEU A 140 -20.16 3.87 18.61
C LEU A 140 -19.20 2.89 19.28
N LYS A 141 -19.74 2.12 20.23
CA LYS A 141 -19.01 1.05 20.91
C LYS A 141 -19.19 -0.26 20.14
N LEU A 142 -18.11 -1.02 20.04
CA LEU A 142 -18.10 -2.38 19.50
C LEU A 142 -18.07 -3.41 20.65
N PRO A 143 -18.58 -4.63 20.44
CA PRO A 143 -19.26 -5.11 19.23
C PRO A 143 -20.67 -4.50 19.08
N LEU A 144 -21.18 -4.43 17.84
CA LEU A 144 -22.54 -3.97 17.57
C LEU A 144 -23.28 -4.88 16.58
N ILE A 145 -24.61 -4.87 16.69
CA ILE A 145 -25.50 -5.53 15.74
C ILE A 145 -26.14 -4.47 14.85
N LEU A 146 -25.90 -4.58 13.56
CA LEU A 146 -26.45 -3.74 12.51
C LEU A 146 -27.65 -4.43 11.89
N LYS A 147 -28.86 -3.93 12.17
CA LYS A 147 -30.08 -4.47 11.58
C LYS A 147 -30.43 -3.71 10.30
N SER A 148 -30.47 -4.41 9.17
CA SER A 148 -30.80 -3.81 7.87
C SER A 148 -31.42 -4.82 6.91
N ASN A 149 -32.47 -4.41 6.19
CA ASN A 149 -33.11 -5.22 5.16
C ASN A 149 -32.30 -5.32 3.86
N LYS A 150 -31.26 -4.50 3.69
CA LYS A 150 -30.40 -4.47 2.51
C LYS A 150 -28.94 -4.60 2.93
N GLN A 151 -28.26 -5.60 2.35
CA GLN A 151 -26.81 -5.78 2.49
C GLN A 151 -26.06 -4.51 2.09
N SER A 152 -26.48 -3.87 0.99
CA SER A 152 -25.84 -2.65 0.49
C SER A 152 -25.82 -1.50 1.50
N SER A 153 -26.87 -1.36 2.32
CA SER A 153 -26.92 -0.37 3.41
C SER A 153 -26.00 -0.74 4.57
N ALA A 154 -25.87 -2.03 4.86
CA ALA A 154 -24.92 -2.52 5.86
C ALA A 154 -23.47 -2.30 5.41
N ASP A 155 -23.16 -2.63 4.15
CA ASP A 155 -21.85 -2.39 3.54
C ASP A 155 -21.50 -0.89 3.60
N ALA A 156 -22.42 -0.01 3.19
CA ALA A 156 -22.22 1.45 3.24
C ALA A 156 -21.89 1.95 4.65
N PHE A 157 -22.62 1.49 5.66
CA PHE A 157 -22.37 1.83 7.05
C PHE A 157 -20.97 1.38 7.50
N VAL A 158 -20.59 0.14 7.21
CA VAL A 158 -19.32 -0.44 7.65
C VAL A 158 -18.13 0.21 6.95
N PHE A 159 -18.23 0.46 5.64
CA PHE A 159 -17.18 1.16 4.91
C PHE A 159 -17.01 2.60 5.40
N ASN A 160 -18.09 3.31 5.70
CA ASN A 160 -18.01 4.65 6.29
C ASN A 160 -17.38 4.62 7.69
N TYR A 161 -17.78 3.66 8.53
CA TYR A 161 -17.17 3.45 9.84
C TYR A 161 -15.67 3.19 9.73
N ALA A 162 -15.26 2.24 8.88
CA ALA A 162 -13.85 1.87 8.72
C ALA A 162 -13.00 3.04 8.22
N ASN A 163 -13.52 3.81 7.26
CA ASN A 163 -12.82 4.98 6.71
C ASN A 163 -12.71 6.13 7.73
N GLU A 164 -13.76 6.43 8.50
CA GLU A 164 -13.74 7.55 9.45
C GLU A 164 -12.91 7.24 10.71
N CYS A 165 -12.86 5.96 11.10
CA CYS A 165 -12.07 5.48 12.24
C CYS A 165 -10.62 5.10 11.87
N ASP A 166 -10.26 5.10 10.58
CA ASP A 166 -8.95 4.69 10.07
C ASP A 166 -8.52 3.29 10.55
N ILE A 167 -9.41 2.31 10.38
CA ILE A 167 -9.19 0.92 10.81
C ILE A 167 -9.28 -0.05 9.64
N THR A 168 -8.54 -1.16 9.74
CA THR A 168 -8.61 -2.23 8.75
C THR A 168 -9.94 -2.97 8.86
N LEU A 169 -10.43 -3.48 7.72
CA LEU A 169 -11.71 -4.17 7.62
C LEU A 169 -11.49 -5.58 7.08
N SER A 170 -12.03 -6.57 7.79
CA SER A 170 -12.14 -7.95 7.31
C SER A 170 -13.61 -8.34 7.22
N PHE A 171 -14.00 -8.87 6.06
CA PHE A 171 -15.38 -9.27 5.78
C PHE A 171 -15.50 -10.80 5.73
N ILE A 172 -16.54 -11.34 6.39
CA ILE A 172 -16.94 -12.74 6.25
C ILE A 172 -18.44 -12.81 6.03
N ASP A 173 -18.83 -13.48 4.94
CA ASP A 173 -20.20 -13.96 4.75
C ASP A 173 -20.41 -15.25 5.56
N LEU A 174 -21.31 -15.20 6.54
CA LEU A 174 -21.56 -16.32 7.44
C LEU A 174 -22.29 -17.49 6.76
N THR A 175 -22.81 -17.33 5.55
CA THR A 175 -23.34 -18.43 4.72
C THR A 175 -22.25 -19.33 4.14
N SER A 176 -21.00 -18.86 4.13
CA SER A 176 -19.88 -19.61 3.57
C SER A 176 -19.49 -20.82 4.44
N THR A 177 -18.93 -21.86 3.82
CA THR A 177 -18.50 -23.07 4.55
C THR A 177 -17.44 -22.76 5.61
N ASN A 178 -17.61 -23.30 6.82
CA ASN A 178 -16.74 -23.12 7.98
C ASN A 178 -16.50 -21.64 8.33
N SER A 179 -17.54 -20.81 8.17
CA SER A 179 -17.47 -19.36 8.40
C SER A 179 -17.08 -19.03 9.84
N VAL A 180 -17.65 -19.71 10.83
CA VAL A 180 -17.35 -19.48 12.26
C VAL A 180 -15.89 -19.80 12.57
N GLU A 181 -15.34 -20.92 12.07
CA GLU A 181 -13.92 -21.23 12.26
C GLU A 181 -13.01 -20.21 11.58
N LYS A 182 -13.41 -19.66 10.43
CA LYS A 182 -12.65 -18.59 9.75
C LYS A 182 -12.62 -17.32 10.59
N VAL A 183 -13.76 -16.90 11.15
CA VAL A 183 -13.84 -15.73 12.05
C VAL A 183 -12.88 -15.88 13.22
N MET A 184 -12.81 -17.08 13.80
CA MET A 184 -11.99 -17.38 14.98
C MET A 184 -10.48 -17.29 14.71
N LYS A 185 -10.06 -17.38 13.45
CA LYS A 185 -8.66 -17.31 13.02
C LYS A 185 -8.22 -15.92 12.59
N LEU A 186 -9.14 -14.97 12.42
CA LEU A 186 -8.80 -13.63 11.98
C LEU A 186 -8.20 -12.80 13.11
N PRO A 187 -7.24 -11.90 12.80
CA PRO A 187 -6.72 -10.96 13.77
C PRO A 187 -7.84 -10.00 14.19
N THR A 188 -7.92 -9.73 15.50
CA THR A 188 -8.95 -8.86 16.09
C THR A 188 -8.39 -7.54 16.60
N GLU A 189 -7.05 -7.42 16.66
CA GLU A 189 -6.36 -6.18 17.01
C GLU A 189 -6.31 -5.24 15.79
N ASN A 190 -6.70 -3.98 15.96
CA ASN A 190 -6.72 -2.94 14.92
C ASN A 190 -7.46 -3.33 13.60
N ASN A 191 -8.37 -4.31 13.70
CA ASN A 191 -9.15 -4.85 12.59
C ASN A 191 -10.62 -4.97 12.99
N LEU A 192 -11.48 -4.41 12.17
CA LEU A 192 -12.93 -4.53 12.27
C LEU A 192 -13.39 -5.77 11.54
N LEU A 193 -14.06 -6.67 12.24
CA LEU A 193 -14.71 -7.82 11.62
C LEU A 193 -16.13 -7.46 11.24
N PHE A 194 -16.43 -7.45 9.96
CA PHE A 194 -17.79 -7.32 9.45
C PHE A 194 -18.32 -8.68 9.03
N LEU A 195 -19.39 -9.10 9.70
CA LEU A 195 -19.96 -10.43 9.55
C LEU A 195 -21.39 -10.28 9.01
N SER A 196 -21.65 -10.72 7.79
CA SER A 196 -22.99 -10.66 7.18
C SER A 196 -23.76 -11.96 7.33
N ASN A 197 -25.07 -11.90 7.13
CA ASN A 197 -25.97 -13.05 7.10
C ASN A 197 -25.99 -13.87 8.41
N PHE A 198 -25.90 -13.20 9.57
CA PHE A 198 -25.93 -13.86 10.87
C PHE A 198 -27.16 -14.76 11.08
N GLN A 199 -28.30 -14.39 10.49
CA GLN A 199 -29.54 -15.16 10.52
C GLN A 199 -29.39 -16.59 9.97
N ALA A 200 -28.46 -16.83 9.03
CA ALA A 200 -28.26 -18.11 8.38
C ALA A 200 -27.59 -19.18 9.26
N LEU A 201 -26.93 -18.78 10.36
CA LEU A 201 -26.25 -19.71 11.26
C LEU A 201 -27.23 -20.55 12.09
N LYS A 202 -26.82 -21.79 12.41
CA LYS A 202 -27.55 -22.68 13.33
C LYS A 202 -27.43 -22.16 14.77
N ALA A 203 -28.33 -22.60 15.66
CA ALA A 203 -28.36 -22.13 17.05
C ALA A 203 -27.01 -22.30 17.78
N ALA A 204 -26.41 -23.49 17.70
CA ALA A 204 -25.10 -23.76 18.33
C ALA A 204 -23.96 -22.90 17.76
N GLU A 205 -23.99 -22.58 16.47
CA GLU A 205 -22.99 -21.72 15.82
C GLU A 205 -23.18 -20.26 16.21
N LYS A 206 -24.43 -19.80 16.37
CA LYS A 206 -24.76 -18.45 16.85
C LYS A 206 -24.24 -18.24 18.27
N GLU A 207 -24.48 -19.18 19.17
CA GLU A 207 -24.02 -19.11 20.56
C GLU A 207 -22.48 -19.05 20.62
N LYS A 208 -21.82 -19.97 19.94
CA LYS A 208 -20.34 -20.00 19.82
C LYS A 208 -19.77 -18.69 19.26
N LEU A 209 -20.40 -18.11 18.25
CA LEU A 209 -19.95 -16.85 17.65
C LEU A 209 -20.17 -15.66 18.61
N LEU A 210 -21.33 -15.57 19.24
CA LEU A 210 -21.67 -14.49 20.17
C LEU A 210 -20.71 -14.46 21.36
N ASP A 211 -20.38 -15.62 21.93
CA ASP A 211 -19.40 -15.75 23.02
C ASP A 211 -18.01 -15.25 22.60
N PHE A 212 -17.59 -15.58 21.37
CA PHE A 212 -16.29 -15.16 20.87
C PHE A 212 -16.16 -13.65 20.69
N ILE A 213 -17.24 -12.95 20.30
CA ILE A 213 -17.15 -11.55 19.87
C ILE A 213 -17.33 -10.51 20.99
N GLN A 214 -17.71 -10.92 22.21
CA GLN A 214 -18.15 -9.99 23.28
C GLN A 214 -17.20 -8.81 23.55
N ASN A 215 -15.89 -9.01 23.39
CA ASN A 215 -14.86 -8.00 23.64
C ASN A 215 -14.03 -7.68 22.39
N LYS A 216 -14.64 -7.75 21.21
CA LYS A 216 -13.94 -7.60 19.92
C LYS A 216 -14.59 -6.54 19.05
N ASN A 217 -13.77 -6.00 18.14
CA ASN A 217 -14.20 -5.02 17.15
C ASN A 217 -15.02 -5.72 16.05
N VAL A 218 -16.31 -5.95 16.31
CA VAL A 218 -17.19 -6.69 15.40
C VAL A 218 -18.47 -5.92 15.10
N ILE A 219 -18.85 -5.89 13.83
CA ILE A 219 -20.18 -5.51 13.36
C ILE A 219 -20.85 -6.76 12.80
N LEU A 220 -21.94 -7.18 13.43
CA LEU A 220 -22.81 -8.26 12.95
C LEU A 220 -23.98 -7.69 12.16
N HIS A 221 -24.17 -8.07 10.91
CA HIS A 221 -25.34 -7.70 10.13
C HIS A 221 -26.39 -8.81 10.10
N THR A 222 -27.64 -8.40 10.37
CA THR A 222 -28.85 -9.22 10.36
C THR A 222 -30.06 -8.48 9.79
#